data_AF-A0A9P1N7X0-F1
#
_entry.id   AF-A0A9P1N7X0-F1
#
_cell.length_a   1.000
_cell.length_b   1.000
_cell.length_c   1.000
_cell.angle_alpha   90.00
_cell.angle_beta   90.00
_cell.angle_gamma   90.00
#
_symmetry.space_group_name_H-M   'P 1'
#
loop_
_entity.id
_entity.type
_entity.pdbx_description
1 polymer ?
#
loop_
_entity_poly.entity_id
_entity_poly.type
_entity_poly.pdbx_seq_one_letter_code
_entity_poly.pdbx_strand_id
1 'polypeptide(L)' 'MTEYGLSGIAAEVSSFANQCLMDKRGYKHINEILLNTEVDEITKEPLIKCDDGTDRVILMYKKSVLPN' A
#
# COMPACT_ATOMS: atom_id res chain seq x y z
N MET A 1 11.77 -14.71 3.93
CA MET A 1 10.71 -14.70 4.98
C MET A 1 10.93 -15.82 5.97
N THR A 2 11.02 -17.07 5.52
CA THR A 2 11.29 -18.24 6.36
C THR A 2 12.65 -18.19 7.07
N GLU A 3 13.68 -17.72 6.36
CA GLU A 3 15.05 -17.56 6.91
C GLU A 3 15.12 -16.67 8.16
N TYR A 4 14.23 -15.68 8.27
CA TYR A 4 14.19 -14.73 9.38
C TYR A 4 13.06 -15.02 10.39
N GLY A 5 12.38 -16.18 10.28
CA GLY A 5 11.28 -16.54 11.18
C GLY A 5 10.06 -15.61 11.10
N LEU A 6 9.90 -14.87 9.99
CA LEU A 6 8.83 -13.88 9.85
C LEU A 6 7.52 -14.55 9.43
N SER A 7 6.41 -14.16 10.08
CA SER A 7 5.07 -14.66 9.74
C SER A 7 4.51 -14.07 8.44
N GLY A 8 5.09 -12.99 7.93
CA GLY A 8 4.71 -12.36 6.67
C GLY A 8 5.40 -11.01 6.46
N ILE A 9 5.01 -10.30 5.41
CA ILE A 9 5.50 -8.97 5.05
C ILE A 9 4.30 -8.03 4.93
N ALA A 10 4.36 -6.88 5.60
CA ALA A 10 3.47 -5.76 5.38
C ALA A 10 4.21 -4.66 4.59
N ALA A 11 3.51 -3.94 3.73
CA ALA A 11 4.05 -2.83 2.96
C ALA A 11 2.98 -1.75 2.76
N GLU A 12 3.35 -0.49 2.95
CA GLU A 12 2.56 0.66 2.53
C GLU A 12 2.94 1.01 1.09
N VAL A 13 1.95 1.04 0.20
CA VAL A 13 2.19 1.13 -1.24
C VAL A 13 1.47 2.35 -1.81
N SER A 14 2.26 3.38 -2.13
CA SER A 14 1.82 4.71 -2.54
C SER A 14 2.01 5.01 -4.04
N SER A 15 2.22 3.97 -4.86
CA SER A 15 2.22 4.09 -6.33
C SER A 15 1.30 3.04 -6.92
N PHE A 16 0.46 3.45 -7.86
CA PHE A 16 -0.50 2.59 -8.55
C PHE A 16 0.16 1.37 -9.21
N ALA A 17 1.33 1.57 -9.85
CA ALA A 17 2.08 0.48 -10.47
C ALA A 17 2.54 -0.57 -9.43
N ASN A 18 2.98 -0.11 -8.25
CA ASN A 18 3.40 -1.00 -7.18
C ASN A 18 2.21 -1.70 -6.53
N GLN A 19 1.06 -1.03 -6.38
CA GLN A 19 -0.18 -1.66 -5.89
C GLN A 19 -0.56 -2.83 -6.80
N CYS A 20 -0.55 -2.61 -8.12
CA CYS A 20 -0.79 -3.65 -9.12
C CYS A 20 0.24 -4.80 -9.04
N LEU A 21 1.53 -4.50 -8.85
CA LEU A 21 2.57 -5.51 -8.71
C LEU A 21 2.35 -6.38 -7.47
N MET A 22 2.03 -5.76 -6.33
CA MET A 22 1.86 -6.44 -5.05
C MET A 22 0.63 -7.34 -5.05
N ASP A 23 -0.48 -6.89 -5.63
CA ASP A 23 -1.68 -7.69 -5.86
C ASP A 23 -1.35 -8.95 -6.69
N LYS A 24 -0.65 -8.78 -7.83
CA LYS A 24 -0.15 -9.91 -8.65
C LYS A 24 0.79 -10.86 -7.90
N ARG A 25 1.44 -10.40 -6.82
CA ARG A 25 2.31 -11.22 -5.97
C ARG A 25 1.60 -11.82 -4.77
N GLY A 26 0.27 -11.69 -4.68
CA GLY A 26 -0.56 -12.30 -3.66
C GLY A 26 -0.52 -11.59 -2.32
N TYR A 27 -0.18 -10.30 -2.30
CA TYR A 27 -0.43 -9.46 -1.14
C TYR A 27 -1.92 -9.14 -1.06
N LYS A 28 -2.47 -9.09 0.15
CA LYS A 28 -3.85 -8.71 0.42
C LYS A 28 -3.92 -7.27 0.87
N HIS A 29 -4.95 -6.55 0.45
CA HIS A 29 -5.27 -5.22 0.94
C HIS A 29 -5.77 -5.35 2.39
N ILE A 30 -5.18 -4.57 3.29
CA ILE A 30 -5.56 -4.54 4.72
C ILE A 30 -6.30 -3.25 5.05
N ASN A 31 -5.76 -2.13 4.57
CA ASN A 31 -6.36 -0.81 4.76
C ASN A 31 -5.93 0.12 3.62
N GLU A 32 -6.66 1.22 3.43
CA GLU A 32 -6.32 2.27 2.47
C GLU A 32 -6.63 3.66 3.01
N ILE A 33 -5.87 4.64 2.54
CA ILE A 33 -6.10 6.07 2.80
C ILE A 33 -6.15 6.77 1.45
N LEU A 34 -7.22 7.51 1.20
CA LEU A 34 -7.34 8.34 0.01
C LEU A 34 -6.48 9.59 0.19
N LEU A 35 -5.63 9.90 -0.79
CA LEU A 35 -4.75 11.08 -0.73
C LEU A 35 -5.54 12.39 -0.78
N ASN A 36 -6.74 12.37 -1.34
CA ASN A 36 -7.61 13.54 -1.42
C ASN A 36 -8.35 13.88 -0.12
N THR A 37 -8.32 13.01 0.90
CA THR A 37 -8.88 13.34 2.23
C THR A 37 -7.89 14.10 3.09
N GLU A 38 -6.60 13.98 2.78
CA GLU A 38 -5.53 14.73 3.43
C GLU A 38 -5.31 16.05 2.66
N VAL A 39 -5.99 17.10 3.13
CA VAL A 39 -6.01 18.42 2.49
C VAL A 39 -5.31 19.47 3.33
N ASP A 40 -4.74 20.48 2.67
CA ASP A 40 -4.26 21.67 3.34
C ASP A 40 -5.44 22.42 3.99
N GLU A 41 -5.28 22.80 5.26
CA GLU A 41 -6.39 23.35 6.05
C GLU A 41 -6.91 24.69 5.51
N ILE A 42 -6.06 25.46 4.83
CA ILE A 42 -6.37 26.81 4.36
C ILE A 42 -6.95 26.76 2.95
N THR A 43 -6.24 26.11 2.03
CA THR A 43 -6.59 26.04 0.60
C THR A 43 -7.62 24.97 0.27
N LYS A 44 -7.80 23.97 1.17
CA LYS A 44 -8.63 22.77 0.97
C LYS A 44 -8.21 21.90 -0.20
N GLU A 45 -7.02 22.12 -0.74
CA GLU A 45 -6.44 21.30 -1.81
C GLU A 45 -5.73 20.08 -1.22
N PRO A 46 -5.75 18.92 -1.92
CA PRO A 46 -4.98 17.74 -1.50
C PRO A 46 -3.50 18.06 -1.30
N LEU A 47 -2.93 17.59 -0.18
CA LEU A 47 -1.52 17.77 0.16
C LEU A 47 -0.60 17.03 -0.80
N ILE A 48 -1.05 15.86 -1.29
CA ILE A 48 -0.32 15.02 -2.23
C ILE A 48 -1.17 14.86 -3.49
N LYS A 49 -0.59 15.23 -4.63
CA LYS A 49 -1.19 15.08 -5.96
C LYS A 49 -0.26 14.25 -6.82
N CYS A 50 -0.71 13.06 -7.21
CA CYS A 50 0.03 12.18 -8.10
C CYS A 50 -0.41 12.42 -9.55
N ASP A 51 0.55 12.37 -10.48
CA ASP A 51 0.34 12.52 -11.92
C ASP A 51 0.04 11.18 -12.62
N ASP A 52 0.41 10.07 -12.01
CA ASP A 52 0.26 8.70 -12.51
C ASP A 52 -1.14 8.08 -12.25
N GLY A 53 -2.07 8.86 -11.71
CA GLY A 53 -3.42 8.41 -11.35
C GLY A 53 -3.52 7.72 -9.98
N THR A 54 -2.44 7.67 -9.20
CA THR A 54 -2.50 7.19 -7.82
C THR A 54 -3.37 8.11 -6.97
N ASP A 55 -4.44 7.57 -6.40
CA ASP A 55 -5.40 8.31 -5.56
C ASP A 55 -5.34 7.92 -4.07
N ARG A 56 -4.58 6.87 -3.75
CA ARG A 56 -4.55 6.27 -2.41
C ARG A 56 -3.22 5.62 -2.08
N VAL A 57 -2.96 5.50 -0.78
CA VAL A 57 -1.91 4.62 -0.22
C VAL A 57 -2.59 3.39 0.35
N ILE A 58 -2.07 2.21 0.02
CA ILE A 58 -2.65 0.93 0.45
C ILE A 58 -1.67 0.22 1.39
N LEU A 59 -2.13 -0.13 2.59
CA LEU A 59 -1.45 -1.06 3.46
C LEU A 59 -1.76 -2.49 2.98
N MET A 60 -0.74 -3.20 2.55
CA MET A 60 -0.85 -4.54 2.00
C MET A 60 -0.07 -5.55 2.83
N TYR A 61 -0.53 -6.80 2.90
CA TYR A 61 0.13 -7.86 3.65
C TYR A 61 0.16 -9.19 2.90
N LYS A 62 1.30 -9.87 2.95
CA LYS A 62 1.46 -11.25 2.46
C LYS A 62 1.97 -12.14 3.58
N LYS A 63 1.21 -13.19 3.88
CA LYS A 63 1.63 -14.23 4.84
C LYS A 63 2.83 -15.01 4.29
N SER A 64 3.78 -15.33 5.15
CA SER A 64 4.88 -16.24 4.84
C SER A 64 4.33 -17.66 4.71
N VAL A 65 4.75 -18.37 3.67
CA VAL A 65 4.48 -19.82 3.56
C VAL A 65 5.61 -20.50 4.31
N LEU A 66 5.34 -20.91 5.55
CA LEU A 66 6.24 -21.81 6.26
C LEU A 66 6.20 -23.16 5.53
N PRO A 67 7.35 -23.79 5.21
CA PRO A 67 7.36 -25.20 4.84
C PRO A 67 6.85 -25.99 6.05
N ASN A 68 5.83 -26.83 5.83
CA ASN A 68 5.32 -27.78 6.82
C ASN A 68 6.38 -28.84 7.16
#